data_AF-A0A7C1S7R4-F1
#
_entry.id   AF-A0A7C1S7R4-F1
#
_cell.length_a   1.000
_cell.length_b   1.000
_cell.length_c   1.000
_cell.angle_alpha   90.00
_cell.angle_beta   90.00
_cell.angle_gamma   90.00
#
_symmetry.space_group_name_H-M   'P 1'
#
loop_
_entity.id
_entity.type
_entity.pdbx_description
1 polymer ?
#
loop_
_entity_poly.entity_id
_entity_poly.type
_entity_poly.pdbx_seq_one_letter_code
_entity_poly.pdbx_strand_id
1 'polypeptide(L)'
;MIKRKTLKDLKIIKDEICQCGCSKKAHMPHQLDKHGGKCMICIHCPIYTWKGFEFVDLEDVKQEAIKWVKNRQDRIKELNEAVPSHQREMWISQNEAIIAVFKTFFNIKEEELQ
;
A
#
# COMPACT_ATOMS: atom_id res chain seq x y z
N MET A 1 24.92 -9.68 21.62
CA MET A 1 23.66 -10.34 21.19
C MET A 1 22.84 -9.34 20.37
N ILE A 2 22.67 -9.57 19.08
CA ILE A 2 21.77 -8.75 18.25
C ILE A 2 20.35 -9.23 18.53
N LYS A 3 19.53 -8.43 19.22
CA LYS A 3 18.10 -8.73 19.39
C LYS A 3 17.44 -8.68 18.00
N ARG A 4 16.87 -9.81 17.55
CA ARG A 4 16.00 -9.82 16.37
C ARG A 4 14.80 -8.94 16.66
N LYS A 5 14.61 -7.87 15.88
CA LYS A 5 13.40 -7.04 15.94
C LYS A 5 12.22 -7.86 15.47
N THR A 6 11.09 -7.76 16.16
CA THR A 6 9.82 -8.37 15.72
C THR A 6 9.15 -7.47 14.68
N LEU A 7 8.17 -7.98 13.92
CA LEU A 7 7.40 -7.17 12.96
C LEU A 7 6.77 -5.93 13.61
N LYS A 8 6.36 -6.04 14.89
CA LYS A 8 5.83 -4.92 15.69
C LYS A 8 6.85 -3.80 15.96
N ASP A 9 8.14 -4.11 15.88
CA ASP A 9 9.22 -3.14 16.07
C ASP A 9 9.68 -2.49 14.75
N LEU A 10 9.14 -2.95 13.62
CA LEU A 10 9.46 -2.44 12.28
C LEU A 10 8.41 -1.41 11.87
N LYS A 11 8.88 -0.17 11.67
CA LYS A 11 8.09 0.92 11.12
C LYS A 11 8.47 1.16 9.68
N ILE A 12 7.47 1.35 8.81
CA ILE A 12 7.68 1.74 7.42
C ILE A 12 7.19 3.18 7.21
N ILE A 13 7.80 3.87 6.26
CA ILE A 13 7.37 5.22 5.87
C ILE A 13 6.02 5.09 5.16
N LYS A 14 4.96 5.63 5.76
CA LYS A 14 3.64 5.76 5.16
C LYS A 14 3.57 6.94 4.22
N ASP A 15 4.14 8.07 4.64
CA ASP A 15 4.08 9.31 3.87
C ASP A 15 5.28 10.21 4.16
N GLU A 16 5.53 11.12 3.23
CA GLU A 16 6.47 12.22 3.41
C GLU A 16 5.69 13.50 3.69
N ILE A 17 6.08 14.22 4.74
CA ILE A 17 5.38 15.41 5.21
C ILE A 17 6.18 16.64 4.84
N CYS A 18 5.50 17.60 4.22
CA CYS A 18 6.04 18.90 3.84
C CYS A 18 6.22 19.83 5.06
N GLN A 19 7.02 20.88 4.94
CA GLN A 19 7.17 21.93 5.96
C GLN A 19 5.84 22.56 6.39
N CYS A 20 4.89 22.67 5.47
CA CYS A 20 3.54 23.16 5.75
C CYS A 20 2.64 22.14 6.47
N GLY A 21 3.13 20.94 6.78
CA GLY A 21 2.38 19.87 7.46
C GLY A 21 1.49 19.03 6.54
N CYS A 22 1.45 19.31 5.23
CA CYS A 22 0.68 18.53 4.27
C CYS A 22 1.47 17.33 3.73
N SER A 23 0.74 16.27 3.38
CA SER A 23 1.28 15.11 2.63
C SER A 23 1.98 15.54 1.34
N LYS A 24 3.02 14.82 0.93
CA LYS A 24 3.61 14.93 -0.40
C LYS A 24 2.57 14.77 -1.52
N LYS A 25 1.57 13.92 -1.32
CA LYS A 25 0.47 13.71 -2.29
C LYS A 25 -0.41 14.94 -2.49
N ALA A 26 -0.38 15.89 -1.55
CA ALA A 26 -1.09 17.16 -1.66
C ALA A 26 -0.38 18.18 -2.55
N HIS A 27 0.82 17.87 -3.07
CA HIS A 27 1.60 18.79 -3.90
C HIS A 27 1.51 18.38 -5.37
N MET A 28 1.55 19.37 -6.27
CA MET A 28 1.50 19.09 -7.71
C MET A 28 2.67 18.18 -8.13
N PRO A 29 2.43 17.12 -8.91
CA PRO A 29 3.51 16.32 -9.46
C PRO A 29 4.36 17.19 -10.41
N HIS A 30 5.69 17.19 -10.25
CA HIS A 30 6.61 17.80 -11.19
C HIS A 30 7.27 16.72 -12.05
N GLN A 31 7.49 16.99 -13.34
CA GLN A 31 8.01 16.00 -14.29
C GLN A 31 9.51 15.70 -14.14
N LEU A 32 10.30 16.56 -13.48
CA LEU A 32 11.77 16.47 -13.60
C LEU A 32 12.57 16.28 -12.31
N ASP A 33 12.04 16.45 -11.10
CA ASP A 33 12.87 16.34 -9.88
C ASP A 33 12.10 15.87 -8.65
N LYS A 34 12.85 15.29 -7.70
CA LYS A 34 12.41 14.66 -6.43
C LYS A 34 11.68 15.59 -5.43
N HIS A 35 11.20 16.74 -5.87
CA HIS A 35 10.51 17.75 -5.06
C HIS A 35 9.18 18.10 -5.72
N GLY A 36 8.08 17.98 -4.96
CA GLY A 36 6.74 18.35 -5.43
C GLY A 36 6.59 19.85 -5.71
N GLY A 37 5.68 20.19 -6.61
CA GLY A 37 5.30 21.58 -6.90
C GLY A 37 4.51 22.22 -5.75
N LYS A 38 3.71 23.24 -6.06
CA LYS A 38 2.90 23.97 -5.09
C LYS A 38 1.95 23.03 -4.33
N CYS A 39 1.74 23.27 -3.03
CA CYS A 39 0.70 22.58 -2.28
C CYS A 39 -0.70 22.98 -2.79
N MET A 40 -1.56 22.00 -3.03
CA MET A 40 -2.94 22.21 -3.45
C MET A 40 -3.88 22.51 -2.28
N ILE A 41 -3.44 22.27 -1.04
CA ILE A 41 -4.27 22.42 0.17
C ILE A 41 -4.00 23.76 0.88
N CYS A 42 -2.76 24.23 0.92
CA CYS A 42 -2.40 25.44 1.65
C CYS A 42 -1.81 26.52 0.74
N ILE A 43 -2.16 27.77 1.01
CA ILE A 43 -1.77 28.94 0.20
C ILE A 43 -0.29 29.30 0.40
N HIS A 44 0.29 28.95 1.55
CA HIS A 44 1.63 29.38 2.00
C HIS A 44 2.77 28.41 1.67
N CYS A 45 2.52 27.34 0.90
CA CYS A 45 3.57 26.41 0.48
C CYS A 45 3.91 26.62 -1.00
N PRO A 46 4.88 27.49 -1.32
CA PRO A 46 5.21 27.80 -2.70
C PRO A 46 5.81 26.60 -3.44
N ILE A 47 6.55 25.73 -2.73
CA ILE A 47 7.25 24.54 -3.26
C ILE A 47 7.28 23.48 -2.16
N TYR A 48 7.13 22.19 -2.48
CA TYR A 48 7.33 21.11 -1.51
C TYR A 48 8.75 21.13 -0.97
N THR A 49 8.89 21.39 0.32
CA THR A 49 10.12 21.23 1.08
C THR A 49 9.90 20.18 2.16
N TRP A 50 10.76 19.17 2.19
CA TRP A 50 10.62 18.05 3.11
C TRP A 50 10.84 18.47 4.57
N LYS A 51 9.97 18.00 5.48
CA LYS A 51 10.08 18.23 6.94
C LYS A 51 10.26 16.94 7.73
N GLY A 52 9.60 15.87 7.33
CA GLY A 52 9.65 14.60 8.05
C GLY A 52 8.89 13.48 7.37
N PHE A 53 8.77 12.35 8.07
CA PHE A 53 8.07 11.17 7.60
C PHE A 53 6.96 10.79 8.58
N GLU A 54 5.81 10.41 8.04
CA GLU A 54 4.80 9.67 8.79
C GLU A 54 5.17 8.18 8.72
N PHE A 55 5.20 7.53 9.88
CA PHE A 55 5.51 6.10 9.99
C PHE A 55 4.27 5.33 10.42
N VAL A 56 4.15 4.11 9.92
CA VAL A 56 3.18 3.11 10.40
C VAL A 56 3.88 1.84 10.80
N ASP A 57 3.27 1.12 11.73
CA ASP A 57 3.75 -0.18 12.15
C ASP A 57 3.49 -1.19 11.03
N LEU A 58 4.49 -2.01 10.71
CA LEU A 58 4.39 -2.99 9.63
C LEU A 58 3.28 -4.03 9.90
N GLU A 59 2.95 -4.25 11.17
CA GLU A 59 1.82 -5.10 11.56
C GLU A 59 0.48 -4.52 11.08
N ASP A 60 0.24 -3.21 11.22
CA ASP A 60 -0.99 -2.58 10.74
C ASP A 60 -1.12 -2.71 9.22
N VAL A 61 0.01 -2.55 8.52
CA VAL A 61 0.08 -2.71 7.06
C VAL A 61 -0.19 -4.16 6.66
N LYS A 62 0.30 -5.13 7.44
CA LYS A 62 -0.01 -6.55 7.26
C LYS A 62 -1.50 -6.82 7.43
N GLN A 63 -2.17 -6.23 8.42
CA GLN A 63 -3.62 -6.40 8.61
C GLN A 63 -4.42 -5.86 7.43
N GLU A 64 -4.04 -4.70 6.88
CA GLU A 64 -4.66 -4.18 5.65
C GLU A 64 -4.38 -5.07 4.43
N ALA A 65 -3.18 -5.65 4.33
CA ALA A 65 -2.83 -6.62 3.30
C ALA A 65 -3.69 -7.90 3.40
N ILE A 66 -3.91 -8.43 4.60
CA ILE A 66 -4.80 -9.58 4.86
C ILE A 66 -6.21 -9.28 4.37
N LYS A 67 -6.76 -8.12 4.76
CA LYS A 67 -8.10 -7.67 4.32
C LYS A 67 -8.19 -7.55 2.80
N TRP A 68 -7.16 -6.99 2.16
CA TRP A 68 -7.10 -6.88 0.71
C TRP A 68 -7.10 -8.26 0.04
N VAL A 69 -6.31 -9.21 0.55
CA VAL A 69 -6.24 -10.59 0.03
C VAL A 69 -7.59 -11.29 0.14
N LYS A 70 -8.27 -11.20 1.31
CA LYS A 70 -9.63 -11.76 1.51
C LYS A 70 -10.61 -11.25 0.46
N ASN A 71 -10.70 -9.92 0.32
CA ASN A 71 -11.58 -9.29 -0.67
C ASN A 71 -11.27 -9.74 -2.10
N ARG A 72 -9.98 -9.97 -2.42
CA ARG A 72 -9.57 -10.40 -3.75
C ARG A 72 -9.92 -11.87 -4.02
N GLN A 73 -9.78 -12.73 -3.01
CA GLN A 73 -10.24 -14.12 -3.09
C GLN A 73 -11.75 -14.21 -3.29
N ASP A 74 -12.53 -13.38 -2.58
CA ASP A 74 -13.98 -13.35 -2.75
C ASP A 74 -14.38 -12.88 -4.15
N ARG A 75 -13.72 -11.85 -4.68
CA ARG A 75 -13.94 -11.42 -6.07
C ARG A 75 -13.58 -12.49 -7.10
N ILE A 76 -12.55 -13.32 -6.84
CA ILE A 76 -12.24 -14.46 -7.72
C ILE A 76 -13.39 -15.48 -7.70
N LYS A 77 -13.98 -15.77 -6.54
CA LYS A 77 -15.15 -16.66 -6.43
C LYS A 77 -16.32 -16.11 -7.24
N GLU A 78 -16.65 -14.83 -7.05
CA GLU A 78 -17.72 -14.15 -7.80
C GLU A 78 -17.49 -14.21 -9.32
N LEU A 79 -16.26 -13.95 -9.78
CA LEU A 79 -15.92 -14.03 -11.21
C LEU A 79 -16.07 -15.46 -11.74
N ASN A 80 -15.68 -16.47 -10.96
CA ASN A 80 -15.82 -17.87 -11.35
C ASN A 80 -17.28 -18.30 -11.52
N GLU A 81 -18.19 -17.73 -10.73
CA GLU A 81 -19.62 -18.00 -10.77
C GLU A 81 -20.34 -17.20 -11.86
N ALA A 82 -19.96 -15.92 -12.06
CA ALA A 82 -20.74 -14.98 -12.86
C ALA A 82 -20.27 -14.81 -14.32
N VAL A 83 -19.01 -15.11 -14.62
CA VAL A 83 -18.39 -14.79 -15.93
C VAL A 83 -17.94 -16.06 -16.63
N PRO A 84 -18.15 -16.27 -17.94
CA PRO A 84 -17.60 -17.42 -18.67
C PRO A 84 -16.06 -17.49 -18.64
N SER A 85 -15.48 -18.69 -18.67
CA SER A 85 -14.04 -18.93 -18.45
C SER A 85 -13.14 -18.09 -19.36
N HIS A 86 -13.39 -18.14 -20.67
CA HIS A 86 -12.62 -17.41 -21.70
C HIS A 86 -12.58 -15.88 -21.50
N GLN A 87 -13.50 -15.30 -20.71
CA GLN A 87 -13.55 -13.86 -20.44
C GLN A 87 -12.90 -13.47 -19.10
N ARG A 88 -12.66 -14.44 -18.20
CA ARG A 88 -12.17 -14.17 -16.83
C ARG A 88 -10.77 -14.71 -16.54
N GLU A 89 -10.24 -15.64 -17.33
CA GLU A 89 -8.96 -16.33 -17.07
C GLU A 89 -7.80 -15.38 -16.79
N MET A 90 -7.60 -14.36 -17.64
CA MET A 90 -6.52 -13.37 -17.45
C MET A 90 -6.70 -12.57 -16.16
N TRP A 91 -7.94 -12.17 -15.84
CA TRP A 91 -8.24 -11.42 -14.63
C TRP A 91 -7.98 -12.24 -13.37
N ILE A 92 -8.38 -13.51 -13.37
CA ILE A 92 -8.13 -14.44 -12.26
C ILE A 92 -6.63 -14.65 -12.08
N SER A 93 -5.91 -14.96 -13.16
CA SER A 93 -4.46 -15.18 -13.12
C SER A 93 -3.69 -13.98 -12.55
N GLN A 94 -4.04 -12.75 -12.97
CA GLN A 94 -3.44 -11.53 -12.41
C GLN A 94 -3.71 -11.39 -10.91
N ASN A 95 -4.92 -11.73 -10.47
CA ASN A 95 -5.28 -11.64 -9.05
C ASN A 95 -4.55 -12.67 -8.21
N GLU A 96 -4.47 -13.92 -8.67
CA GLU A 96 -3.73 -14.98 -7.99
C GLU A 96 -2.24 -14.63 -7.86
N ALA A 97 -1.64 -14.06 -8.91
CA ALA A 97 -0.25 -13.61 -8.88
C ALA A 97 -0.02 -12.51 -7.84
N ILE A 98 -0.89 -11.48 -7.78
CA ILE A 98 -0.75 -10.40 -6.80
C ILE A 98 -1.01 -10.92 -5.37
N ILE A 99 -2.00 -11.80 -5.18
CA ILE A 99 -2.25 -12.45 -3.88
C ILE A 99 -1.01 -13.21 -3.43
N ALA A 100 -0.36 -13.98 -4.31
CA ALA A 100 0.85 -14.72 -3.98
C ALA A 100 1.98 -13.79 -3.53
N VAL A 101 2.18 -12.66 -4.22
CA VAL A 101 3.17 -11.64 -3.83
C VAL A 101 2.90 -11.12 -2.42
N PHE A 102 1.64 -10.78 -2.11
CA PHE A 102 1.27 -10.27 -0.79
C PHE A 102 1.45 -11.32 0.30
N LYS A 103 1.04 -12.57 0.04
CA LYS A 103 1.24 -13.69 0.96
C LYS A 103 2.72 -13.91 1.28
N THR A 104 3.57 -13.90 0.26
CA THR A 104 5.03 -14.06 0.43
C THR A 104 5.65 -12.88 1.17
N PHE A 105 5.36 -11.64 0.75
CA PHE A 105 5.98 -10.45 1.31
C PHE A 105 5.63 -10.25 2.79
N PHE A 106 4.36 -10.44 3.16
CA PHE A 106 3.87 -10.26 4.53
C PHE A 106 3.86 -11.56 5.35
N ASN A 107 4.31 -12.69 4.76
CA ASN A 107 4.24 -14.02 5.36
C ASN A 107 2.83 -14.32 5.92
N ILE A 108 1.80 -14.06 5.11
CA ILE A 108 0.39 -14.30 5.47
C ILE A 108 0.10 -15.78 5.31
N LYS A 109 -0.36 -16.42 6.37
CA LYS A 109 -0.77 -17.82 6.38
C LYS A 109 -2.27 -17.97 6.09
N GLU A 110 -2.69 -19.16 5.63
CA GLU A 110 -4.11 -19.44 5.37
C GLU A 110 -4.99 -19.30 6.62
N GLU A 111 -4.46 -19.61 7.82
CA GLU A 111 -5.16 -19.42 9.10
C GLU A 111 -5.51 -17.95 9.40
N GLU A 112 -4.77 -17.00 8.82
CA GLU A 112 -5.04 -15.56 8.94
C GLU A 112 -6.09 -15.08 7.89
N LEU A 113 -6.42 -15.94 6.92
CA LEU A 113 -7.40 -15.68 5.86
C LEU A 113 -8.78 -16.26 6.14
N GLN A 114 -8.93 -17.04 7.21
CA GLN A 114 -10.22 -17.50 7.75
C GLN A 114 -10.89 -16.40 8.56
#